data_AF-A0A438H0W6-F1
#
_entry.id   AF-A0A438H0W6-F1
#
_cell.length_a   1.000
_cell.length_b   1.000
_cell.length_c   1.000
_cell.angle_alpha   90.00
_cell.angle_beta   90.00
_cell.angle_gamma   90.00
#
_symmetry.space_group_name_H-M   'P 1'
#
loop_
_entity.id
_entity.type
_entity.pdbx_description
1 polymer ?
#
loop_
_entity_poly.entity_id
_entity_poly.type
_entity_poly.pdbx_seq_one_letter_code
_entity_poly.pdbx_strand_id
1 'polypeptide(L)'
;MKDDVESGRPQMTTWETLKKELKDQFLPTNTAWVAREALKKLRHTGTVREYVKEFSSLMLDINNMSKEDKLFNFMSGLQEWAQTELRRQGVHDLPAAMAAADCLVHYKMGGAISTTQRPKSDGGKKAKAEGKASKKPGWKK
;
A
#
# COMPACT_ATOMS: atom_id res chain seq x y z
N MET A 1 -61.98 13.50 16.12
CA MET A 1 -60.52 13.63 15.99
C MET A 1 -60.18 12.88 14.70
N LYS A 2 -60.38 13.45 13.51
CA LYS A 2 -59.54 14.44 12.80
C LYS A 2 -58.10 13.96 12.63
N ASP A 3 -57.96 13.17 11.56
CA ASP A 3 -56.80 13.05 10.66
C ASP A 3 -55.46 12.78 11.35
N ASP A 4 -55.25 11.50 11.70
CA ASP A 4 -53.90 10.95 11.74
C ASP A 4 -53.35 11.05 10.33
N VAL A 5 -52.48 12.04 10.13
CA VAL A 5 -51.79 12.28 8.88
C VAL A 5 -51.15 10.95 8.47
N GLU A 6 -51.68 10.37 7.42
CA GLU A 6 -51.08 9.26 6.73
C GLU A 6 -49.78 9.81 6.17
N SER A 7 -48.72 9.78 7.01
CA SER A 7 -47.37 10.09 6.56
C SER A 7 -47.18 9.13 5.40
N GLY A 8 -47.07 9.65 4.17
CA GLY A 8 -46.99 8.88 2.92
C GLY A 8 -45.75 7.98 2.81
N ARG A 9 -45.24 7.51 3.95
CA ARG A 9 -44.25 6.47 4.11
C ARG A 9 -44.88 5.14 3.71
N PRO A 10 -44.24 4.41 2.79
CA PRO A 10 -44.67 3.07 2.42
C PRO A 10 -44.82 2.20 3.67
N GLN A 11 -45.89 1.40 3.76
CA GLN A 11 -46.02 0.43 4.84
C GLN A 11 -44.75 -0.45 4.90
N MET A 12 -44.15 -0.54 6.08
CA MET A 12 -42.95 -1.34 6.35
C MET A 12 -43.33 -2.84 6.39
N THR A 13 -43.75 -3.40 5.26
CA THR A 13 -44.26 -4.78 5.18
C THR A 13 -43.17 -5.83 5.03
N THR A 14 -41.93 -5.43 4.71
CA THR A 14 -40.82 -6.36 4.51
C THR A 14 -39.55 -5.92 5.24
N TRP A 15 -38.70 -6.90 5.58
CA TRP A 15 -37.36 -6.67 6.12
C TRP A 15 -36.49 -5.81 5.20
N GLU A 16 -36.67 -5.92 3.88
CA GLU A 16 -35.96 -5.06 2.91
C GLU A 16 -36.42 -3.61 2.97
N THR A 17 -37.73 -3.37 3.13
CA THR A 17 -38.28 -2.01 3.32
C THR A 17 -37.72 -1.36 4.58
N LEU A 18 -37.62 -2.11 5.69
CA LEU A 18 -37.01 -1.61 6.92
C LEU A 18 -35.53 -1.28 6.74
N LYS A 19 -34.74 -2.18 6.13
CA LYS A 19 -33.31 -1.94 5.86
C LYS A 19 -33.11 -0.73 4.95
N LYS A 20 -33.99 -0.51 3.97
CA LYS A 20 -33.94 0.66 3.08
C LYS A 20 -34.28 1.94 3.85
N GLU A 21 -35.40 1.97 4.56
CA GLU A 21 -35.83 3.16 5.30
C GLU A 21 -34.80 3.57 6.37
N LEU A 22 -34.19 2.60 7.04
CA LEU A 22 -33.10 2.86 8.00
C LEU A 22 -31.89 3.51 7.32
N LYS A 23 -31.53 3.05 6.12
CA LYS A 23 -30.45 3.66 5.34
C LYS A 23 -30.82 5.07 4.88
N ASP A 24 -32.04 5.26 4.37
CA ASP A 24 -32.51 6.56 3.84
C ASP A 24 -32.66 7.61 4.96
N GLN A 25 -33.02 7.19 6.19
CA GLN A 25 -33.18 8.07 7.35
C GLN A 25 -31.85 8.46 8.02
N PHE A 26 -30.89 7.53 8.08
CA PHE A 26 -29.70 7.68 8.93
C PHE A 26 -28.38 7.75 8.16
N LEU A 27 -28.35 7.47 6.85
CA LEU A 27 -27.18 7.70 6.02
C LEU A 27 -27.35 8.97 5.18
N PRO A 28 -26.40 9.92 5.23
CA PRO A 28 -26.40 11.04 4.30
C PRO A 28 -26.41 10.54 2.85
N THR A 29 -27.33 11.05 2.03
CA THR A 29 -27.44 10.64 0.62
C THR A 29 -26.13 10.85 -0.17
N ASN A 30 -25.28 11.78 0.27
CA ASN A 30 -24.00 12.07 -0.40
C ASN A 30 -22.80 11.26 0.13
N THR A 31 -22.97 10.36 1.12
CA THR A 31 -21.83 9.71 1.79
C THR A 31 -20.88 9.04 0.81
N ALA A 32 -21.40 8.30 -0.17
CA ALA A 32 -20.58 7.66 -1.21
C ALA A 32 -19.86 8.69 -2.11
N TRP A 33 -20.48 9.85 -2.37
CA TRP A 33 -19.88 10.92 -3.18
C TRP A 33 -18.73 11.60 -2.42
N VAL A 34 -18.94 11.93 -1.14
CA VAL A 34 -17.91 12.50 -0.26
C VAL A 34 -16.74 11.53 -0.09
N ALA A 35 -17.03 10.26 0.15
CA ALA A 35 -16.00 9.23 0.27
C ALA A 35 -15.17 9.09 -1.02
N ARG A 36 -15.81 9.15 -2.19
CA ARG A 36 -15.10 9.15 -3.49
C ARG A 36 -14.23 10.39 -3.68
N GLU A 37 -14.70 11.55 -3.26
CA GLU A 37 -13.91 12.79 -3.33
C GLU A 37 -12.69 12.71 -2.39
N ALA A 38 -12.88 12.21 -1.17
CA ALA A 38 -11.80 11.96 -0.23
C ALA A 38 -10.81 10.92 -0.77
N LEU A 39 -11.29 9.84 -1.38
CA LEU A 39 -10.43 8.81 -1.99
C LEU A 39 -9.53 9.38 -3.10
N LYS A 40 -10.06 10.27 -3.95
CA LYS A 40 -9.25 10.93 -5.00
C LYS A 40 -8.10 11.74 -4.41
N LYS A 41 -8.33 12.37 -3.26
CA LYS A 41 -7.37 13.21 -2.54
C LYS A 41 -6.47 12.39 -1.60
N LEU A 42 -6.83 11.14 -1.30
CA LEU A 42 -6.10 10.29 -0.38
C LEU A 42 -4.67 10.04 -0.88
N ARG A 43 -3.70 10.29 0.00
CA ARG A 43 -2.28 10.08 -0.24
C ARG A 43 -1.63 9.58 1.06
N HIS A 44 -0.65 8.70 0.95
CA HIS A 44 0.17 8.23 2.06
C HIS A 44 1.13 9.35 2.49
N THR A 45 0.70 10.19 3.43
CA THR A 45 1.47 11.31 3.98
C THR A 45 2.14 10.97 5.33
N GLY A 46 1.47 10.17 6.15
CA GLY A 46 1.93 9.70 7.46
C GLY A 46 2.55 8.30 7.42
N THR A 47 2.08 7.44 8.31
CA THR A 47 2.47 6.02 8.34
C THR A 47 1.64 5.18 7.37
N VAL A 48 2.18 4.03 6.96
CA VAL A 48 1.44 3.07 6.11
C VAL A 48 0.16 2.61 6.81
N ARG A 49 0.22 2.38 8.12
CA ARG A 49 -0.94 1.94 8.93
C ARG A 49 -2.07 2.97 8.92
N GLU A 50 -1.75 4.25 9.06
CA GLU A 50 -2.75 5.33 8.98
C GLU A 50 -3.39 5.38 7.58
N TYR A 51 -2.57 5.27 6.53
CA TYR A 51 -3.07 5.21 5.16
C TYR A 51 -4.03 4.03 4.93
N VAL A 52 -3.64 2.81 5.37
CA VAL A 52 -4.47 1.60 5.26
C VAL A 52 -5.79 1.79 6.01
N LYS A 53 -5.75 2.38 7.20
CA LYS A 53 -6.94 2.67 8.01
C LYS A 53 -7.88 3.65 7.30
N GLU A 54 -7.36 4.77 6.78
CA GLU A 54 -8.16 5.77 6.06
C GLU A 54 -8.77 5.18 4.78
N PHE A 55 -7.96 4.49 3.98
CA PHE A 55 -8.45 3.81 2.78
C PHE A 55 -9.58 2.82 3.11
N SER A 56 -9.40 2.01 4.16
CA SER A 56 -10.41 1.04 4.61
C SER A 56 -11.72 1.71 4.99
N SER A 57 -11.65 2.83 5.72
CA SER A 57 -12.83 3.60 6.10
C SER A 57 -13.61 4.07 4.87
N LEU A 58 -12.91 4.61 3.86
CA LEU A 58 -13.55 5.06 2.62
C LEU A 58 -14.19 3.91 1.83
N MET A 59 -13.59 2.72 1.87
CA MET A 59 -14.16 1.55 1.17
C MET A 59 -15.47 1.04 1.78
N LEU A 60 -15.76 1.36 3.05
CA LEU A 60 -17.05 1.03 3.67
C LEU A 60 -18.20 1.85 3.07
N ASP A 61 -17.91 3.11 2.76
CA ASP A 61 -18.86 4.04 2.15
C ASP A 61 -18.98 3.88 0.63
N ILE A 62 -17.98 3.27 -0.03
CA ILE A 62 -17.94 3.04 -1.48
C ILE A 62 -18.13 1.55 -1.78
N ASN A 63 -19.40 1.12 -1.75
CA ASN A 63 -19.77 -0.29 -1.92
C ASN A 63 -19.74 -0.81 -3.38
N ASN A 64 -19.77 0.07 -4.38
CA ASN A 64 -19.90 -0.27 -5.80
C ASN A 64 -18.61 -0.09 -6.62
N MET A 65 -17.44 -0.17 -5.98
CA MET A 65 -16.14 -0.14 -6.66
C MET A 65 -15.64 -1.57 -6.94
N SER A 66 -15.13 -1.81 -8.15
CA SER A 66 -14.58 -3.11 -8.56
C SER A 66 -13.35 -3.49 -7.73
N LYS A 67 -13.00 -4.77 -7.64
CA LYS A 67 -11.83 -5.22 -6.86
C LYS A 67 -10.54 -4.65 -7.45
N GLU A 68 -10.48 -4.60 -8.76
CA GLU A 68 -9.39 -4.07 -9.57
C GLU A 68 -9.22 -2.57 -9.32
N ASP A 69 -10.31 -1.80 -9.34
CA ASP A 69 -10.26 -0.37 -9.04
C ASP A 69 -9.86 -0.10 -7.59
N LYS A 70 -10.32 -0.92 -6.63
CA LYS A 70 -9.91 -0.77 -5.23
C LYS A 70 -8.41 -0.97 -5.08
N LEU A 71 -7.85 -2.03 -5.67
CA LEU A 71 -6.41 -2.26 -5.65
C LEU A 71 -5.65 -1.13 -6.37
N PHE A 72 -6.13 -0.68 -7.53
CA PHE A 72 -5.51 0.41 -8.28
C PHE A 72 -5.47 1.72 -7.47
N ASN A 73 -6.57 2.11 -6.84
CA ASN A 73 -6.64 3.33 -6.02
C ASN A 73 -5.76 3.22 -4.77
N PHE A 74 -5.72 2.03 -4.14
CA PHE A 74 -4.84 1.76 -3.01
C PHE A 74 -3.37 1.91 -3.39
N MET A 75 -2.95 1.25 -4.48
CA MET A 75 -1.56 1.34 -4.95
C MET A 75 -1.20 2.77 -5.37
N SER A 76 -2.09 3.47 -6.06
CA SER A 76 -1.83 4.83 -6.58
C SER A 76 -1.73 5.89 -5.47
N GLY A 77 -2.34 5.66 -4.31
CA GLY A 77 -2.27 6.60 -3.18
C GLY A 77 -1.04 6.42 -2.29
N LEU A 78 -0.30 5.31 -2.42
CA LEU A 78 0.89 5.03 -1.61
C LEU A 78 2.12 5.84 -2.04
N GLN A 79 3.07 6.07 -1.12
CA GLN A 79 4.40 6.59 -1.48
C GLN A 79 5.15 5.59 -2.37
N GLU A 80 6.02 6.11 -3.26
CA GLU A 80 6.76 5.30 -4.24
C GLU A 80 7.51 4.13 -3.62
N TRP A 81 8.19 4.32 -2.49
CA TRP A 81 8.92 3.25 -1.82
C TRP A 81 8.00 2.09 -1.40
N ALA A 82 6.80 2.40 -0.92
CA ALA A 82 5.82 1.40 -0.47
C ALA A 82 5.22 0.70 -1.68
N GLN A 83 4.90 1.45 -2.74
CA GLN A 83 4.44 0.87 -4.01
C GLN A 83 5.45 -0.11 -4.58
N THR A 84 6.73 0.26 -4.63
CA THR A 84 7.82 -0.60 -5.13
C THR A 84 7.93 -1.87 -4.30
N GLU A 85 7.89 -1.76 -2.98
CA GLU A 85 8.00 -2.91 -2.10
C GLU A 85 6.80 -3.86 -2.22
N LEU A 86 5.57 -3.33 -2.33
CA LEU A 86 4.37 -4.13 -2.58
C LEU A 86 4.42 -4.84 -3.94
N ARG A 87 4.91 -4.15 -4.99
CA ARG A 87 5.13 -4.76 -6.31
C ARG A 87 6.20 -5.87 -6.25
N ARG A 88 7.28 -5.66 -5.48
CA ARG A 88 8.33 -6.67 -5.25
C ARG A 88 7.78 -7.91 -4.56
N GLN A 89 6.83 -7.74 -3.65
CA GLN A 89 6.13 -8.84 -2.99
C GLN A 89 5.10 -9.55 -3.89
N GLY A 90 4.83 -9.03 -5.08
CA GLY A 90 3.91 -9.66 -6.04
C GLY A 90 2.46 -9.65 -5.57
N VAL A 91 2.02 -8.59 -4.90
CA VAL A 91 0.61 -8.49 -4.48
C VAL A 91 -0.29 -8.26 -5.69
N HIS A 92 -1.37 -9.05 -5.80
CA HIS A 92 -2.30 -9.03 -6.93
C HIS A 92 -3.75 -8.75 -6.53
N ASP A 93 -4.03 -8.65 -5.23
CA ASP A 93 -5.35 -8.32 -4.71
C ASP A 93 -5.24 -7.37 -3.51
N LEU A 94 -6.35 -6.68 -3.21
CA LEU A 94 -6.39 -5.68 -2.15
C LEU A 94 -6.11 -6.27 -0.76
N PRO A 95 -6.72 -7.40 -0.34
CA PRO A 95 -6.42 -7.99 0.96
C PRO A 95 -4.93 -8.31 1.15
N ALA A 96 -4.28 -8.91 0.16
CA ALA A 96 -2.85 -9.19 0.19
C ALA A 96 -2.03 -7.90 0.25
N ALA A 97 -2.40 -6.88 -0.52
CA ALA A 97 -1.74 -5.58 -0.49
C ALA A 97 -1.84 -4.89 0.89
N MET A 98 -3.01 -4.94 1.54
CA MET A 98 -3.21 -4.37 2.88
C MET A 98 -2.42 -5.13 3.95
N ALA A 99 -2.43 -6.46 3.91
CA ALA A 99 -1.66 -7.30 4.84
C ALA A 99 -0.16 -7.06 4.68
N ALA A 100 0.33 -7.00 3.44
CA ALA A 100 1.72 -6.66 3.13
C ALA A 100 2.08 -5.25 3.62
N ALA A 101 1.21 -4.27 3.40
CA ALA A 101 1.40 -2.89 3.83
C ALA A 101 1.48 -2.76 5.36
N ASP A 102 0.65 -3.48 6.11
CA ASP A 102 0.71 -3.53 7.57
C ASP A 102 2.03 -4.09 8.12
N CYS A 103 2.74 -4.90 7.32
CA CYS A 103 4.07 -5.42 7.68
C CYS A 103 5.22 -4.41 7.40
N LEU A 104 4.97 -3.28 6.73
CA LEU A 104 6.00 -2.32 6.33
C LEU A 104 6.45 -1.33 7.44
N VAL A 105 6.01 -1.54 8.68
CA VAL A 105 6.16 -0.60 9.82
C VAL A 105 7.62 -0.14 10.06
N HIS A 106 8.62 -0.94 9.66
CA HIS A 106 10.05 -0.62 9.87
C HIS A 106 10.85 -0.31 8.59
N TYR A 107 10.22 -0.41 7.40
CA TYR A 107 10.97 -0.36 6.13
C TYR A 107 11.55 1.03 5.81
N LYS A 108 10.87 2.12 6.24
CA LYS A 108 11.31 3.51 6.00
C LYS A 108 12.59 3.90 6.78
N MET A 109 13.03 3.08 7.74
CA MET A 109 14.25 3.32 8.52
C MET A 109 15.53 2.74 7.86
N GLY A 110 15.49 2.36 6.58
CA GLY A 110 16.64 1.80 5.86
C GLY A 110 17.37 2.75 4.90
N GLY A 111 16.81 3.94 4.64
CA GLY A 111 17.27 4.84 3.57
C GLY A 111 18.57 5.63 3.84
N ALA A 112 19.22 5.43 4.99
CA ALA A 112 20.45 6.13 5.36
C ALA A 112 21.51 5.21 5.98
N ILE A 113 21.61 3.96 5.52
CA ILE A 113 22.81 3.17 5.79
C ILE A 113 23.71 3.32 4.58
N SER A 114 24.64 4.28 4.67
CA SER A 114 25.84 4.33 3.84
C SER A 114 26.47 2.95 3.77
N THR A 115 26.30 2.24 2.66
CA THR A 115 27.10 1.06 2.33
C THR A 115 28.50 1.51 1.95
N THR A 116 29.24 2.03 2.93
CA THR A 116 30.68 2.29 2.86
C THR A 116 31.40 1.38 3.83
N GLN A 117 31.11 0.08 3.84
CA GLN A 117 32.01 -0.89 4.47
C GLN A 117 32.09 -2.15 3.61
N ARG A 118 32.95 -2.06 2.59
CA ARG A 118 33.55 -3.23 1.96
C ARG A 118 34.42 -3.93 3.02
N PRO A 119 34.21 -5.21 3.35
CA PRO A 119 35.06 -5.89 4.32
C PRO A 119 36.47 -6.02 3.74
N LYS A 120 37.46 -5.48 4.44
CA LYS A 120 38.88 -5.73 4.17
C LYS A 120 39.14 -7.21 4.46
N SER A 121 39.39 -7.97 3.40
CA SER A 121 39.99 -9.30 3.50
C SER A 121 41.35 -9.16 4.16
N ASP A 122 41.47 -9.72 5.37
CA ASP A 122 42.71 -9.94 6.08
C ASP A 122 43.41 -11.16 5.45
N GLY A 123 44.54 -10.91 4.80
CA GLY A 123 45.28 -11.90 4.03
C GLY A 123 46.78 -11.75 4.25
N GLY A 124 47.24 -12.21 5.41
CA GLY A 124 48.49 -12.97 5.61
C GLY A 124 49.80 -12.41 5.02
N LYS A 125 50.68 -11.93 5.92
CA LYS A 125 52.10 -11.66 5.63
C LYS A 125 52.94 -12.94 5.50
N LYS A 126 53.82 -12.91 4.47
CA LYS A 126 55.19 -13.46 4.34
C LYS A 126 55.39 -14.97 4.03
N ALA A 127 56.10 -15.23 2.92
CA ALA A 127 57.53 -15.64 2.95
C ALA A 127 58.23 -15.38 1.60
N LYS A 128 59.46 -14.86 1.66
CA LYS A 128 60.42 -14.75 0.56
C LYS A 128 61.10 -16.11 0.34
N ALA A 129 61.36 -16.46 -0.91
CA ALA A 129 62.50 -17.29 -1.29
C ALA A 129 63.07 -16.79 -2.62
N GLU A 130 64.36 -16.44 -2.62
CA GLU A 130 65.16 -16.05 -3.78
C GLU A 130 65.49 -17.27 -4.66
N GLY A 131 65.69 -17.07 -5.97
CA GLY A 131 66.31 -18.09 -6.80
C GLY A 131 66.22 -17.95 -8.32
N LYS A 132 67.11 -17.12 -8.88
CA LYS A 132 67.81 -17.25 -10.19
C LYS A 132 67.03 -17.19 -11.52
N ALA A 133 67.29 -16.07 -12.21
CA ALA A 133 67.67 -15.90 -13.62
C ALA A 133 67.35 -17.00 -14.66
N SER A 134 66.69 -16.63 -15.76
CA SER A 134 67.21 -16.81 -17.14
C SER A 134 66.38 -16.11 -18.22
N LYS A 135 67.08 -15.22 -18.96
CA LYS A 135 67.05 -14.89 -20.41
C LYS A 135 65.72 -14.81 -21.20
N LYS A 136 65.50 -13.62 -21.78
CA LYS A 136 64.68 -13.36 -22.98
C LYS A 136 65.27 -14.06 -24.23
N PRO A 137 64.44 -14.32 -25.25
CA PRO A 137 64.40 -13.45 -26.44
C PRO A 137 62.93 -13.15 -26.82
N GLY A 138 62.54 -12.09 -27.53
CA GLY A 138 63.15 -11.38 -28.64
C GLY A 138 62.19 -11.49 -29.83
N TRP A 139 61.31 -10.50 -30.03
CA TRP A 139 60.49 -10.38 -31.25
C TRP A 139 60.98 -9.20 -32.09
N LYS A 140 61.52 -9.53 -33.28
CA LYS A 140 61.44 -8.74 -34.52
C LYS A 140 60.58 -9.61 -35.46
N LYS A 141 59.77 -9.10 -36.38
CA LYS A 141 59.88 -7.92 -37.22
C LYS A 141 58.49 -7.54 -37.69
#